data_AF-A0A9W6X1E5-F1
#
_entry.id   AF-A0A9W6X1E5-F1
#
_cell.length_a   1.000
_cell.length_b   1.000
_cell.length_c   1.000
_cell.angle_alpha   90.00
_cell.angle_beta   90.00
_cell.angle_gamma   90.00
#
_symmetry.space_group_name_H-M   'P 1'
#
loop_
_entity.id
_entity.type
_entity.pdbx_description
1 polymer ?
#
loop_
_entity_poly.entity_id
_entity_poly.type
_entity_poly.pdbx_seq_one_letter_code
_entity_poly.pdbx_strand_id
1 'polypeptide(L)'
;MESAQSQTLSDVKELRNQHNSTRRKLERLERDVAEWRKEREGMADDTDLKEQKEQLERQQRAKDMEETEIRSKREALARELAYLDSEQRKVTSKLEKLDNEDVQRRLALQRADPDCIRAADWVKNNQHRLKRKVWGPIALELNETIHAKYVEDTLPKWLLAALVTECYEDYNTILRELNNGNSDRRIKASILNVEDGKCHAVHRPYSTEQMEGYREQYGMRGYLDETEDIINRGGHIFSEIASTERKAAFVTPYKKYVTSGSYTLMVST
;
A
#
# COMPACT_ATOMS: atom_id res chain seq x y z
N MET A 1 -1.26 -112.01 -11.46
CA MET A 1 -2.43 -111.53 -12.24
C MET A 1 -3.54 -110.96 -11.35
N GLU A 2 -3.67 -111.37 -10.07
CA GLU A 2 -4.72 -110.89 -9.16
C GLU A 2 -4.58 -109.43 -8.71
N SER A 3 -3.36 -108.90 -8.59
CA SER A 3 -3.11 -107.49 -8.20
C SER A 3 -3.66 -106.48 -9.22
N ALA A 4 -3.57 -106.78 -10.52
CA ALA A 4 -4.03 -105.87 -11.58
C ALA A 4 -5.56 -105.84 -11.68
N GLN A 5 -6.23 -106.95 -11.40
CA GLN A 5 -7.70 -107.04 -11.39
C GLN A 5 -8.32 -106.35 -10.17
N SER A 6 -7.67 -106.42 -9.00
CA SER A 6 -8.11 -105.68 -7.82
C SER A 6 -7.95 -104.16 -7.99
N GLN A 7 -6.91 -103.73 -8.72
CA GLN A 7 -6.63 -102.32 -8.97
C GLN A 7 -7.62 -101.71 -9.99
N THR A 8 -7.93 -102.43 -11.06
CA THR A 8 -8.96 -101.98 -12.02
C THR A 8 -10.37 -101.94 -11.43
N LEU A 9 -10.72 -102.86 -10.52
CA LEU A 9 -12.00 -102.81 -9.80
C LEU A 9 -12.10 -101.62 -8.83
N SER A 10 -10.98 -101.26 -8.19
CA SER A 10 -10.85 -100.06 -7.36
C SER A 10 -11.07 -98.79 -8.20
N ASP A 11 -10.38 -98.67 -9.32
CA ASP A 11 -10.45 -97.51 -10.21
C ASP A 11 -11.85 -97.34 -10.83
N VAL A 12 -12.50 -98.44 -11.22
CA VAL A 12 -13.90 -98.42 -11.72
C VAL A 12 -14.88 -97.96 -10.63
N LYS A 13 -14.64 -98.33 -9.37
CA LYS A 13 -15.46 -97.90 -8.24
C LYS A 13 -15.25 -96.42 -7.93
N GLU A 14 -14.01 -95.94 -8.01
CA GLU A 14 -13.68 -94.53 -7.84
C GLU A 14 -14.27 -93.68 -8.97
N LEU A 15 -14.14 -94.10 -10.23
CA LEU A 15 -14.76 -93.46 -11.38
C LEU A 15 -16.29 -93.41 -11.27
N ARG A 16 -16.94 -94.47 -10.78
CA ARG A 16 -18.39 -94.46 -10.51
C ARG A 16 -18.75 -93.48 -9.39
N ASN A 17 -17.96 -93.39 -8.33
CA ASN A 17 -18.19 -92.45 -7.25
C ASN A 17 -17.99 -90.99 -7.72
N GLN A 18 -16.95 -90.75 -8.53
CA GLN A 18 -16.71 -89.45 -9.17
C GLN A 18 -17.85 -89.09 -10.11
N HIS A 19 -18.28 -90.01 -10.98
CA HIS A 19 -19.41 -89.81 -11.89
C HIS A 19 -20.73 -89.53 -11.14
N ASN A 20 -20.99 -90.24 -10.04
CA ASN A 20 -22.16 -89.96 -9.20
C ASN A 20 -22.04 -88.60 -8.49
N SER A 21 -20.84 -88.18 -8.09
CA SER A 21 -20.61 -86.88 -7.46
C SER A 21 -20.77 -85.72 -8.45
N THR A 22 -20.27 -85.88 -9.68
CA THR A 22 -20.41 -84.89 -10.74
C THR A 22 -21.85 -84.81 -11.21
N ARG A 23 -22.56 -85.94 -11.32
CA ARG A 23 -23.99 -85.97 -11.63
C ARG A 23 -24.81 -85.22 -10.58
N ARG A 24 -24.57 -85.46 -9.29
CA ARG A 24 -25.24 -84.73 -8.20
C ARG A 24 -24.92 -83.23 -8.20
N LYS A 25 -23.70 -82.84 -8.58
CA LYS A 25 -23.31 -81.44 -8.71
C LYS A 25 -24.00 -80.78 -9.90
N LEU A 26 -24.14 -81.51 -11.02
CA LEU A 26 -24.83 -81.07 -12.21
C LEU A 26 -26.34 -80.88 -11.94
N GLU A 27 -26.98 -81.86 -11.28
CA GLU A 27 -28.38 -81.78 -10.84
C GLU A 27 -28.64 -80.64 -9.84
N ARG A 28 -27.63 -80.21 -9.06
CA ARG A 28 -27.71 -79.00 -8.21
C ARG A 28 -27.63 -77.74 -9.04
N LEU A 29 -26.62 -77.62 -9.89
CA LEU A 29 -26.43 -76.45 -10.75
C LEU A 29 -27.61 -76.25 -11.72
N GLU A 30 -28.21 -77.32 -12.22
CA GLU A 30 -29.42 -77.23 -13.06
C GLU A 30 -30.62 -76.67 -12.29
N ARG A 31 -30.78 -77.05 -11.01
CA ARG A 31 -31.81 -76.47 -10.13
C ARG A 31 -31.52 -75.01 -9.82
N ASP A 32 -30.28 -74.68 -9.49
CA ASP A 32 -29.88 -73.29 -9.21
C ASP A 32 -30.09 -72.41 -10.45
N VAL A 33 -29.76 -72.92 -11.65
CA VAL A 33 -30.01 -72.22 -12.92
C VAL A 33 -31.51 -72.06 -13.20
N ALA A 34 -32.33 -73.07 -12.91
CA ALA A 34 -33.78 -72.97 -13.07
C ALA A 34 -34.39 -71.95 -12.10
N GLU A 35 -33.91 -71.93 -10.85
CA GLU A 35 -34.32 -70.97 -9.82
C GLU A 35 -33.92 -69.55 -10.23
N TRP A 36 -32.66 -69.32 -10.62
CA TRP A 36 -32.20 -68.01 -11.10
C TRP A 36 -32.92 -67.52 -12.36
N ARG A 37 -33.30 -68.43 -13.27
CA ARG A 37 -34.11 -68.07 -14.44
C ARG A 37 -35.51 -67.62 -14.04
N LYS A 38 -36.15 -68.33 -13.12
CA LYS A 38 -37.48 -67.98 -12.60
C LYS A 38 -37.46 -66.66 -11.84
N GLU A 39 -36.42 -66.43 -11.03
CA GLU A 39 -36.21 -65.15 -10.36
C GLU A 39 -36.03 -64.01 -11.37
N ARG A 40 -35.25 -64.22 -12.43
CA ARG A 40 -35.03 -63.21 -13.47
C ARG A 40 -36.28 -62.89 -14.28
N GLU A 41 -37.12 -63.89 -14.57
CA GLU A 41 -38.41 -63.70 -15.24
C GLU A 41 -39.45 -63.01 -14.34
N GLY A 42 -39.30 -63.13 -13.02
CA GLY A 42 -40.13 -62.44 -12.02
C GLY A 42 -39.67 -61.01 -11.70
N MET A 43 -38.50 -60.57 -12.18
CA MET A 43 -38.07 -59.18 -12.04
C MET A 43 -38.82 -58.29 -13.03
N ALA A 44 -39.28 -57.14 -12.54
CA ALA A 44 -39.94 -56.13 -13.38
C ALA A 44 -38.95 -55.48 -14.35
N ASP A 45 -39.47 -54.91 -15.44
CA ASP A 45 -38.65 -54.21 -16.44
C ASP A 45 -37.96 -52.98 -15.81
N ASP A 46 -36.64 -52.96 -15.91
CA ASP A 46 -35.74 -52.02 -15.22
C ASP A 46 -35.44 -50.77 -16.10
N THR A 47 -36.14 -50.65 -17.22
CA THR A 47 -36.02 -49.58 -18.22
C THR A 47 -36.35 -48.22 -17.63
N ASP A 48 -37.47 -48.09 -16.93
CA ASP A 48 -37.88 -46.84 -16.26
C ASP A 48 -36.86 -46.39 -15.20
N LEU A 49 -36.30 -47.35 -14.44
CA LEU A 49 -35.28 -47.07 -13.43
C LEU A 49 -33.95 -46.63 -14.06
N LYS A 50 -33.58 -47.19 -15.21
CA LYS A 50 -32.41 -46.75 -15.99
C LYS A 50 -32.60 -45.36 -16.56
N GLU A 51 -33.78 -45.04 -17.10
CA GLU A 51 -34.08 -43.69 -17.59
C GLU A 51 -34.05 -42.65 -16.47
N GLN A 52 -34.64 -42.96 -15.31
CA GLN A 52 -34.56 -42.10 -14.12
C GLN A 52 -33.12 -41.89 -13.66
N LYS A 53 -32.30 -42.95 -13.66
CA LYS A 53 -30.87 -42.86 -13.32
C LYS A 53 -30.12 -41.96 -14.29
N GLU A 54 -30.30 -42.13 -15.60
CA GLU A 54 -29.66 -41.28 -16.60
C GLU A 54 -30.10 -39.82 -16.51
N GLN A 55 -31.37 -39.57 -16.15
CA GLN A 55 -31.87 -38.22 -15.93
C GLN A 55 -31.29 -37.59 -14.66
N LEU A 56 -31.19 -38.34 -13.57
CA LEU A 56 -30.53 -37.89 -12.33
C LEU A 56 -29.04 -37.62 -12.55
N GLU A 57 -28.33 -38.48 -13.29
CA GLU A 57 -26.93 -38.26 -13.64
C GLU A 57 -26.73 -36.99 -14.49
N ARG A 58 -27.66 -36.70 -15.41
CA ARG A 58 -27.63 -35.45 -16.19
C ARG A 58 -27.86 -34.23 -15.30
N GLN A 59 -28.81 -34.30 -14.36
CA GLN A 59 -29.06 -33.22 -13.40
C GLN A 59 -27.88 -33.02 -12.45
N GLN A 60 -27.26 -34.10 -11.99
CA GLN A 60 -26.07 -34.07 -11.14
C GLN A 60 -24.93 -33.35 -11.87
N ARG A 61 -24.62 -33.74 -13.11
CA ARG A 61 -23.58 -33.09 -13.92
C ARG A 61 -23.86 -31.60 -14.14
N ALA A 62 -25.11 -31.22 -14.39
CA ALA A 62 -25.47 -29.82 -14.55
C ALA A 62 -25.29 -29.01 -13.24
N LYS A 63 -25.63 -29.61 -12.10
CA LYS A 63 -25.43 -28.99 -10.78
C LYS A 63 -23.96 -28.88 -10.40
N ASP A 64 -23.16 -29.91 -10.70
CA ASP A 64 -21.71 -29.88 -10.47
C ASP A 64 -21.04 -28.78 -11.32
N MET A 65 -21.48 -28.58 -12.57
CA MET A 65 -21.03 -27.47 -13.41
C MET A 65 -21.41 -26.10 -12.80
N GLU A 66 -22.66 -25.93 -12.37
CA GLU A 66 -23.11 -24.70 -11.72
C GLU A 66 -22.31 -24.41 -10.43
N GLU A 67 -22.02 -25.43 -9.63
CA GLU A 67 -21.23 -25.31 -8.40
C GLU A 67 -19.78 -24.88 -8.71
N THR A 68 -19.16 -25.48 -9.72
CA THR A 68 -17.79 -25.09 -10.11
C THR A 68 -17.73 -23.64 -10.62
N GLU A 69 -18.73 -23.19 -11.37
CA GLU A 69 -18.82 -21.79 -11.79
C GLU A 69 -18.97 -20.84 -10.60
N ILE A 70 -19.89 -21.13 -9.68
CA ILE A 70 -20.11 -20.32 -8.47
C ILE A 70 -18.83 -20.28 -7.62
N ARG A 71 -18.16 -21.42 -7.47
CA ARG A 71 -16.90 -21.52 -6.73
C ARG A 71 -15.81 -20.67 -7.37
N SER A 72 -15.66 -20.72 -8.69
CA SER A 72 -14.67 -19.91 -9.41
C SER A 72 -14.94 -18.40 -9.25
N LYS A 73 -16.20 -17.98 -9.33
CA LYS A 73 -16.63 -16.59 -9.10
C LYS A 73 -16.33 -16.13 -7.67
N ARG A 74 -16.63 -16.99 -6.69
CA ARG A 74 -16.33 -16.72 -5.28
C ARG A 74 -14.82 -16.58 -5.03
N GLU A 75 -14.01 -17.45 -5.63
CA GLU A 75 -12.55 -17.37 -5.52
C GLU A 75 -11.99 -16.11 -6.20
N ALA A 76 -12.56 -15.69 -7.34
CA ALA A 76 -12.20 -14.44 -7.99
C ALA A 76 -12.53 -13.21 -7.11
N LEU A 77 -13.74 -13.16 -6.56
CA LEU A 77 -14.16 -12.11 -5.64
C LEU A 77 -13.32 -12.09 -4.36
N ALA A 78 -12.96 -13.26 -3.82
CA ALA A 78 -12.11 -13.34 -2.64
C ALA A 78 -10.70 -12.78 -2.91
N ARG A 79 -10.13 -13.03 -4.10
CA ARG A 79 -8.85 -12.44 -4.52
C ARG A 79 -8.95 -10.92 -4.67
N GLU A 80 -10.04 -10.43 -5.26
CA GLU A 80 -10.27 -8.99 -5.43
C GLU A 80 -10.43 -8.29 -4.08
N LEU A 81 -11.20 -8.87 -3.15
CA LEU A 81 -11.32 -8.37 -1.78
C LEU A 81 -9.99 -8.34 -1.05
N ALA A 82 -9.17 -9.40 -1.17
CA ALA A 82 -7.84 -9.43 -0.56
C ALA A 82 -6.91 -8.36 -1.15
N TYR A 83 -7.00 -8.11 -2.45
CA TYR A 83 -6.27 -7.03 -3.11
C TYR A 83 -6.70 -5.65 -2.59
N LEU A 84 -8.01 -5.38 -2.56
CA LEU A 84 -8.57 -4.13 -2.06
C LEU A 84 -8.24 -3.89 -0.58
N ASP A 85 -8.29 -4.91 0.28
CA ASP A 85 -7.89 -4.81 1.68
C ASP A 85 -6.40 -4.45 1.81
N SER A 86 -5.54 -5.03 0.95
CA SER A 86 -4.12 -4.69 0.94
C SER A 86 -3.86 -3.23 0.50
N GLU A 87 -4.61 -2.73 -0.48
CA GLU A 87 -4.52 -1.33 -0.91
C GLU A 87 -5.05 -0.39 0.17
N GLN A 88 -6.16 -0.74 0.82
CA GLN A 88 -6.70 0.00 1.93
C GLN A 88 -5.65 0.13 3.05
N ARG A 89 -5.00 -0.97 3.45
CA ARG A 89 -3.93 -0.95 4.46
C ARG A 89 -2.75 -0.08 4.06
N LYS A 90 -2.34 -0.09 2.78
CA LYS A 90 -1.26 0.78 2.29
C LYS A 90 -1.64 2.26 2.40
N VAL A 91 -2.87 2.62 2.03
CA VAL A 91 -3.37 3.99 2.12
C VAL A 91 -3.49 4.41 3.58
N THR A 92 -4.05 3.57 4.45
CA THR A 92 -4.15 3.84 5.89
C THR A 92 -2.76 4.05 6.52
N SER A 93 -1.78 3.20 6.22
CA SER A 93 -0.41 3.36 6.73
C SER A 93 0.27 4.64 6.23
N LYS A 94 0.02 5.05 4.98
CA LYS A 94 0.50 6.34 4.46
C LYS A 94 -0.14 7.51 5.21
N LEU A 95 -1.44 7.44 5.47
CA LEU A 95 -2.18 8.48 6.19
C LEU A 95 -1.67 8.62 7.62
N GLU A 96 -1.47 7.51 8.33
CA GLU A 96 -0.90 7.51 9.68
C GLU A 96 0.51 8.11 9.72
N LYS A 97 1.35 7.83 8.71
CA LYS A 97 2.68 8.44 8.62
C LYS A 97 2.62 9.95 8.42
N LEU A 98 1.77 10.41 7.50
CA LEU A 98 1.58 11.84 7.24
C LEU A 98 1.07 12.57 8.50
N ASP A 99 0.08 12.00 9.19
CA ASP A 99 -0.44 12.58 10.44
C ASP A 99 0.65 12.67 11.52
N ASN A 100 1.51 11.67 11.62
CA ASN A 100 2.63 11.68 12.55
C ASN A 100 3.68 12.75 12.20
N GLU A 101 4.02 12.89 10.91
CA GLU A 101 4.94 13.92 10.43
C GLU A 101 4.38 15.34 10.66
N ASP A 102 3.09 15.54 10.41
CA ASP A 102 2.41 16.82 10.66
C ASP A 102 2.42 17.20 12.13
N VAL A 103 2.11 16.24 13.02
CA VAL A 103 2.18 16.43 14.47
C VAL A 103 3.61 16.77 14.89
N GLN A 104 4.61 16.07 14.36
CA GLN A 104 6.02 16.33 14.68
C GLN A 104 6.47 17.72 14.21
N ARG A 105 6.17 18.10 12.96
CA ARG A 105 6.49 19.43 12.40
C ARG A 105 5.82 20.54 13.20
N ARG A 106 4.55 20.35 13.56
CA ARG A 106 3.79 21.28 14.39
C ARG A 106 4.39 21.44 15.78
N LEU A 107 4.79 20.34 16.44
CA LEU A 107 5.44 20.38 17.75
C LEU A 107 6.82 21.04 17.69
N ALA A 108 7.59 20.78 16.63
CA ALA A 108 8.88 21.43 16.41
C ALA A 108 8.71 22.95 16.23
N LEU A 109 7.75 23.36 15.41
CA LEU A 109 7.44 24.78 15.22
C LEU A 109 6.92 25.43 16.50
N GLN A 110 6.07 24.75 17.27
CA GLN A 110 5.58 25.25 18.56
C GLN A 110 6.71 25.51 19.56
N ARG A 111 7.75 24.66 19.57
CA ARG A 111 8.93 24.86 20.42
C ARG A 111 9.78 26.04 19.98
N ALA A 112 9.89 26.26 18.67
CA ALA A 112 10.69 27.35 18.10
C ALA A 112 9.96 28.70 18.18
N ASP A 113 8.67 28.72 17.87
CA ASP A 113 7.79 29.89 17.88
C ASP A 113 6.38 29.48 18.32
N PRO A 114 6.07 29.58 19.63
CA PRO A 114 4.73 29.24 20.14
C PRO A 114 3.66 30.22 19.68
N ASP A 115 4.01 31.48 19.41
CA ASP A 115 3.05 32.51 19.00
C ASP A 115 2.58 32.30 17.56
N CYS A 116 3.46 31.81 16.69
CA CYS A 116 3.12 31.36 15.34
C CYS A 116 2.02 30.29 15.35
N ILE A 117 2.17 29.23 16.15
CA ILE A 117 1.15 28.17 16.25
C ILE A 117 -0.15 28.71 16.87
N ARG A 118 -0.07 29.57 17.87
CA ARG A 118 -1.26 30.21 18.46
C ARG A 118 -2.01 31.07 17.45
N ALA A 119 -1.31 31.80 16.59
CA ALA A 119 -1.91 32.58 15.51
C ALA A 119 -2.55 31.67 14.46
N ALA A 120 -1.88 30.60 14.06
CA ALA A 120 -2.42 29.60 13.13
C ALA A 120 -3.70 28.95 13.68
N ASP A 121 -3.72 28.59 14.96
CA ASP A 121 -4.89 28.04 15.63
C ASP A 121 -6.03 29.05 15.74
N TRP A 122 -5.71 30.31 16.00
CA TRP A 122 -6.71 31.38 15.97
C TRP A 122 -7.34 31.49 14.58
N VAL A 123 -6.54 31.53 13.52
CA VAL A 123 -7.01 31.58 12.13
C VAL A 123 -7.91 30.38 11.83
N LYS A 124 -7.47 29.16 12.17
CA LYS A 124 -8.24 27.93 11.96
C LYS A 124 -9.60 27.97 12.66
N ASN A 125 -9.66 28.46 13.90
CA ASN A 125 -10.90 28.55 14.68
C ASN A 125 -11.81 29.73 14.25
N ASN A 126 -11.23 30.78 13.67
CA ASN A 126 -11.93 32.00 13.28
C ASN A 126 -12.04 32.16 11.76
N GLN A 127 -11.88 31.07 10.99
CA GLN A 127 -11.91 31.11 9.53
C GLN A 127 -13.23 31.67 8.98
N HIS A 128 -14.34 31.50 9.70
CA HIS A 128 -15.66 32.07 9.37
C HIS A 128 -15.71 33.60 9.44
N ARG A 129 -14.75 34.25 10.11
CA ARG A 129 -14.62 35.72 10.21
C ARG A 129 -13.73 36.30 9.11
N LEU A 130 -13.04 35.43 8.36
CA LEU A 130 -12.12 35.79 7.30
C LEU A 130 -12.81 35.61 5.95
N LYS A 131 -12.51 36.50 4.99
CA LYS A 131 -13.12 36.48 3.67
C LYS A 131 -12.52 35.40 2.77
N ARG A 132 -11.22 35.14 2.92
CA ARG A 132 -10.48 34.16 2.13
C ARG A 132 -9.73 33.19 3.03
N LYS A 133 -9.24 32.11 2.41
CA LYS A 133 -8.37 31.16 3.09
C LYS A 133 -7.06 31.86 3.45
N VAL A 134 -6.60 31.62 4.67
CA VAL A 134 -5.29 32.06 5.13
C VAL A 134 -4.40 30.84 5.21
N TRP A 135 -3.21 30.96 4.64
CA TRP A 135 -2.26 29.88 4.48
C TRP A 135 -1.17 29.95 5.55
N GLY A 136 -0.60 28.81 5.88
CA GLY A 136 0.57 28.73 6.74
C GLY A 136 0.27 28.28 8.16
N PRO A 137 1.32 28.22 9.00
CA PRO A 137 2.67 28.76 8.79
C PRO A 137 3.42 28.14 7.60
N ILE A 138 4.24 28.92 6.88
CA ILE A 138 4.94 28.47 5.65
C ILE A 138 5.69 27.15 5.87
N ALA A 139 6.35 26.96 7.02
CA ALA A 139 7.06 25.73 7.35
C ALA A 139 6.19 24.46 7.37
N LEU A 140 4.88 24.58 7.59
CA LEU A 140 3.96 23.44 7.56
C LEU A 140 3.45 23.15 6.15
N GLU A 141 3.44 24.15 5.27
CA GLU A 141 2.93 24.04 3.90
C GLU A 141 4.01 23.59 2.91
N LEU A 142 5.30 23.77 3.23
CA LEU A 142 6.41 23.31 2.39
C LEU A 142 6.57 21.78 2.48
N ASN A 143 6.62 21.11 1.33
CA ASN A 143 6.78 19.65 1.21
C ASN A 143 8.08 19.26 0.47
N GLU A 144 9.18 19.95 0.75
CA GLU A 144 10.48 19.60 0.20
C GLU A 144 11.34 18.84 1.22
N THR A 145 11.72 17.61 0.90
CA THR A 145 12.58 16.78 1.77
C THR A 145 14.05 16.78 1.35
N ILE A 146 14.32 16.92 0.05
CA ILE A 146 15.67 16.79 -0.51
C ILE A 146 16.52 18.03 -0.27
N HIS A 147 15.92 19.21 -0.40
CA HIS A 147 16.60 20.50 -0.23
C HIS A 147 16.15 21.25 1.04
N ALA A 148 15.43 20.56 1.94
CA ALA A 148 14.88 21.10 3.19
C ALA A 148 15.89 21.95 3.97
N LYS A 149 17.07 21.37 4.22
CA LYS A 149 18.15 22.05 4.95
C LYS A 149 18.60 23.35 4.28
N TYR A 150 18.68 23.37 2.96
CA TYR A 150 19.08 24.56 2.22
C TYR A 150 18.01 25.64 2.30
N VAL A 151 16.73 25.28 2.18
CA VAL A 151 15.61 26.21 2.35
C VAL A 151 15.57 26.77 3.78
N GLU A 152 15.75 25.91 4.79
CA GLU A 152 15.78 26.30 6.21
C GLU A 152 16.96 27.21 6.57
N ASP A 153 18.14 26.95 6.00
CA ASP A 153 19.34 27.76 6.24
C ASP A 153 19.30 29.10 5.47
N THR A 154 18.64 29.13 4.31
CA THR A 154 18.56 30.33 3.45
C THR A 154 17.43 31.27 3.87
N LEU A 155 16.27 30.73 4.26
CA LEU A 155 15.10 31.52 4.61
C LEU A 155 15.14 31.95 6.08
N PRO A 156 14.86 33.23 6.39
CA PRO A 156 14.73 33.66 7.77
C PRO A 156 13.63 32.90 8.52
N LYS A 157 13.89 32.54 9.78
CA LYS A 157 12.93 31.81 10.63
C LYS A 157 11.57 32.51 10.74
N TRP A 158 11.55 33.85 10.78
CA TRP A 158 10.30 34.62 10.85
C TRP A 158 9.43 34.47 9.60
N LEU A 159 10.04 34.20 8.44
CA LEU A 159 9.36 33.97 7.18
C LEU A 159 8.77 32.57 7.15
N LEU A 160 9.54 31.56 7.58
CA LEU A 160 9.04 30.19 7.74
C LEU A 160 7.86 30.10 8.73
N ALA A 161 7.85 30.96 9.75
CA ALA A 161 6.76 31.09 10.72
C ALA A 161 5.61 32.02 10.27
N ALA A 162 5.68 32.62 9.08
CA ALA A 162 4.69 33.59 8.64
C ALA A 162 3.39 32.93 8.17
N LEU A 163 2.27 33.59 8.48
CA LEU A 163 0.96 33.33 7.91
C LEU A 163 0.78 34.18 6.65
N VAL A 164 0.13 33.64 5.62
CA VAL A 164 -0.07 34.32 4.34
C VAL A 164 -1.56 34.55 4.10
N THR A 165 -1.95 35.81 3.92
CA THR A 165 -3.33 36.22 3.62
C THR A 165 -3.46 36.59 2.14
N GLU A 166 -4.61 36.31 1.55
CA GLU A 166 -4.90 36.65 0.15
C GLU A 166 -5.53 38.04 -0.05
N CYS A 167 -5.94 38.68 1.05
CA CYS A 167 -6.53 40.01 1.02
C CYS A 167 -6.08 40.87 2.21
N TYR A 168 -6.04 42.18 1.97
CA TYR A 168 -5.61 43.16 2.97
C TYR A 168 -6.58 43.31 4.16
N GLU A 169 -7.86 43.01 3.95
CA GLU A 169 -8.86 43.07 5.02
C GLU A 169 -8.69 41.94 6.03
N ASP A 170 -8.37 40.73 5.57
CA ASP A 170 -8.08 39.59 6.44
C ASP A 170 -6.76 39.82 7.19
N TYR A 171 -5.74 40.36 6.52
CA TYR A 171 -4.49 40.81 7.15
C TYR A 171 -4.76 41.73 8.36
N ASN A 172 -5.53 42.79 8.15
CA ASN A 172 -5.85 43.75 9.22
C ASN A 172 -6.72 43.13 10.31
N THR A 173 -7.66 42.25 9.95
CA THR A 173 -8.52 41.56 10.91
C THR A 173 -7.70 40.68 11.83
N ILE A 174 -6.79 39.87 11.28
CA ILE A 174 -5.90 39.02 12.06
C ILE A 174 -4.99 39.89 12.93
N LEU A 175 -4.33 40.89 12.35
CA LEU A 175 -3.40 41.74 13.09
C LEU A 175 -4.08 42.45 14.27
N ARG A 176 -5.31 42.95 14.06
CA ARG A 176 -6.11 43.57 15.12
C ARG A 176 -6.46 42.56 16.21
N GLU A 177 -6.97 41.39 15.86
CA GLU A 177 -7.43 40.39 16.83
C GLU A 177 -6.28 39.79 17.63
N LEU A 178 -5.14 39.54 17.01
CA LEU A 178 -3.93 39.04 17.69
C LEU A 178 -3.29 40.10 18.61
N ASN A 179 -3.45 41.39 18.31
CA ASN A 179 -2.93 42.49 19.11
C ASN A 179 -3.92 43.02 20.17
N ASN A 180 -5.22 42.76 20.03
CA ASN A 180 -6.28 43.30 20.90
C ASN A 180 -6.37 42.63 22.29
N GLY A 181 -5.56 41.61 22.58
CA GLY A 181 -5.48 41.05 23.92
C GLY A 181 -4.85 42.03 24.91
N ASN A 182 -5.31 42.04 26.17
CA ASN A 182 -4.56 42.62 27.29
C ASN A 182 -3.09 42.17 27.17
N SER A 183 -2.14 43.07 27.45
CA SER A 183 -0.71 43.00 27.09
C SER A 183 -0.02 41.63 27.31
N ASP A 184 -0.53 40.82 28.24
CA ASP A 184 -0.07 39.47 28.59
C ASP A 184 -0.48 38.37 27.60
N ARG A 185 -1.39 38.66 26.65
CA ARG A 185 -1.90 37.72 25.64
C ARG A 185 -1.61 38.11 24.20
N ARG A 186 -0.86 39.19 23.97
CA ARG A 186 -0.50 39.65 22.63
C ARG A 186 0.30 38.57 21.91
N ILE A 187 -0.23 38.10 20.77
CA ILE A 187 0.43 37.10 19.93
C ILE A 187 1.28 37.83 18.91
N LYS A 188 2.60 37.63 18.92
CA LYS A 188 3.51 38.23 17.94
C LYS A 188 3.71 37.27 16.77
N ALA A 189 2.80 37.33 15.80
CA ALA A 189 2.90 36.53 14.59
C ALA A 189 3.32 37.37 13.38
N SER A 190 4.17 36.80 12.54
CA SER A 190 4.47 37.33 11.20
C SER A 190 3.30 37.05 10.28
N ILE A 191 2.78 38.09 9.63
CA ILE A 191 1.70 37.97 8.65
C ILE A 191 2.15 38.64 7.37
N LEU A 192 1.97 37.98 6.23
CA LEU A 192 2.28 38.44 4.89
C LEU A 192 0.98 38.54 4.10
N ASN A 193 0.87 39.57 3.27
CA ASN A 193 -0.27 39.72 2.35
C ASN A 193 0.21 39.49 0.91
N VAL A 194 -0.43 38.55 0.22
CA VAL A 194 -0.24 38.30 -1.21
C VAL A 194 -1.57 38.61 -1.89
N GLU A 195 -1.65 39.80 -2.48
CA GLU A 195 -2.89 40.28 -3.09
C GLU A 195 -3.37 39.32 -4.19
N ASP A 196 -4.64 38.94 -4.10
CA ASP A 196 -5.31 38.03 -5.03
C ASP A 196 -4.70 36.63 -5.16
N GLY A 197 -3.84 36.24 -4.22
CA GLY A 197 -3.19 34.93 -4.24
C GLY A 197 -2.31 34.72 -5.48
N LYS A 198 -1.93 35.81 -6.17
CA LYS A 198 -1.12 35.75 -7.39
C LYS A 198 0.32 36.13 -7.07
N CYS A 199 1.23 35.18 -7.25
CA CYS A 199 2.65 35.47 -7.28
C CYS A 199 2.99 36.20 -8.59
N HIS A 200 3.73 37.30 -8.47
CA HIS A 200 4.24 38.02 -9.64
C HIS A 200 5.30 37.16 -10.36
N ALA A 201 5.45 37.37 -11.66
CA ALA A 201 6.52 36.73 -12.43
C ALA A 201 7.88 37.04 -11.78
N VAL A 202 8.61 36.00 -11.40
CA VAL A 202 9.91 36.17 -10.76
C VAL A 202 10.91 36.65 -11.80
N HIS A 203 11.50 37.82 -11.57
CA HIS A 203 12.54 38.34 -12.44
C HIS A 203 13.81 37.50 -12.32
N ARG A 204 14.13 36.73 -13.36
CA ARG A 204 15.37 35.95 -13.43
C ARG A 204 16.53 36.88 -13.80
N PRO A 205 17.55 37.04 -12.94
CA PRO A 205 18.67 37.93 -13.21
C PRO A 205 19.60 37.41 -14.34
N TYR A 206 19.57 36.11 -14.64
CA TYR A 206 20.40 35.49 -15.67
C TYR A 206 19.55 34.88 -16.79
N SER A 207 20.04 34.96 -18.03
CA SER A 207 19.43 34.28 -19.17
C SER A 207 19.60 32.75 -19.06
N THR A 208 18.82 32.01 -19.84
CA THR A 208 18.90 30.54 -19.90
C THR A 208 20.30 30.06 -20.30
N GLU A 209 20.93 30.71 -21.28
CA GLU A 209 22.29 30.38 -21.74
C GLU A 209 23.34 30.65 -20.65
N GLN A 210 23.20 31.75 -19.90
CA GLN A 210 24.10 32.05 -18.77
C GLN A 210 23.96 31.02 -17.65
N MET A 211 22.73 30.61 -17.35
CA MET A 211 22.46 29.58 -16.35
C MET A 211 22.99 28.20 -16.77
N GLU A 212 22.95 27.87 -18.05
CA GLU A 212 23.52 26.63 -18.60
C GLU A 212 25.05 26.65 -18.50
N GLY A 213 25.70 27.78 -18.82
CA GLY A 213 27.13 27.95 -18.56
C GLY A 213 27.49 27.79 -17.08
N TYR A 214 26.68 28.34 -16.16
CA TYR A 214 26.90 28.15 -14.72
C TYR A 214 26.64 26.72 -14.23
N ARG A 215 25.73 25.99 -14.86
CA ARG A 215 25.49 24.56 -14.60
C ARG A 215 26.72 23.74 -14.94
N GLU A 216 27.26 23.91 -16.14
CA GLU A 216 28.42 23.14 -16.61
C GLU A 216 29.71 23.53 -15.88
N GLN A 217 29.93 24.83 -15.67
CA GLN A 217 31.18 25.34 -15.15
C GLN A 217 31.29 25.24 -13.61
N TYR A 218 30.19 25.47 -12.89
CA TYR A 218 30.20 25.56 -11.42
C TYR A 218 29.27 24.56 -10.73
N GLY A 219 28.56 23.73 -11.50
CA GLY A 219 27.61 22.76 -10.93
C GLY A 219 26.38 23.41 -10.28
N MET A 220 26.05 24.67 -10.63
CA MET A 220 24.81 25.31 -10.13
C MET A 220 23.59 24.58 -10.69
N ARG A 221 22.62 24.21 -9.87
CA ARG A 221 21.50 23.37 -10.34
C ARG A 221 20.36 24.18 -10.97
N GLY A 222 20.10 25.37 -10.44
CA GLY A 222 18.99 26.23 -10.85
C GLY A 222 18.71 27.28 -9.78
N TYR A 223 17.57 27.93 -9.91
CA TYR A 223 17.09 28.85 -8.88
C TYR A 223 16.44 28.08 -7.72
N LEU A 224 16.36 28.71 -6.55
CA LEU A 224 15.80 28.07 -5.35
C LEU A 224 14.32 27.74 -5.50
N ASP A 225 13.55 28.50 -6.28
CA ASP A 225 12.14 28.19 -6.56
C ASP A 225 11.95 27.10 -7.61
N GLU A 226 13.03 26.63 -8.26
CA GLU A 226 12.99 25.52 -9.22
C GLU A 226 13.28 24.17 -8.54
N THR A 227 13.60 24.14 -7.24
CA THR A 227 13.95 22.90 -6.52
C THR A 227 12.79 21.92 -6.47
N GLU A 228 11.55 22.39 -6.41
CA GLU A 228 10.33 21.58 -6.37
C GLU A 228 10.06 20.92 -7.75
N ASP A 229 10.40 21.63 -8.83
CA ASP A 229 10.18 21.24 -10.22
C ASP A 229 11.24 20.25 -10.74
N ILE A 230 12.48 20.35 -10.22
CA ILE A 230 13.62 19.51 -10.60
C ILE A 230 13.48 18.07 -10.07
N ILE A 231 12.67 17.85 -9.02
CA ILE A 231 12.46 16.54 -8.39
C ILE A 231 11.29 15.79 -9.02
N ASN A 232 10.22 16.50 -9.40
CA ASN A 232 9.04 15.89 -10.02
C ASN A 232 9.28 15.43 -11.47
N ARG A 233 10.37 15.86 -12.12
CA ARG A 233 10.81 15.41 -13.45
C ARG A 233 12.00 14.43 -13.38
N GLY A 234 11.85 13.31 -12.68
CA GLY A 234 12.51 12.03 -13.01
C GLY A 234 14.03 12.03 -13.29
N GLY A 235 14.83 12.82 -12.59
CA GLY A 235 16.29 12.77 -12.72
C GLY A 235 16.89 11.68 -11.84
N HIS A 236 17.59 10.71 -12.45
CA HIS A 236 18.42 9.71 -11.78
C HIS A 236 19.56 10.37 -10.95
N ILE A 237 19.25 10.91 -9.76
CA ILE A 237 20.22 11.67 -8.95
C ILE A 237 21.14 10.74 -8.14
N PHE A 238 20.67 9.53 -7.79
CA PHE A 238 21.43 8.65 -6.90
C PHE A 238 22.56 7.85 -7.59
N SER A 239 22.61 7.81 -8.93
CA SER A 239 23.71 7.15 -9.64
C SER A 239 24.97 8.01 -9.74
N GLU A 240 24.87 9.34 -9.69
CA GLU A 240 26.02 10.23 -9.88
C GLU A 240 26.66 10.70 -8.56
N ILE A 241 25.89 10.80 -7.48
CA ILE A 241 26.39 11.26 -6.16
C ILE A 241 27.15 10.15 -5.42
N ALA A 242 26.91 8.88 -5.75
CA ALA A 242 27.60 7.73 -5.13
C ALA A 242 29.02 7.48 -5.68
N SER A 243 29.47 8.26 -6.67
CA SER A 243 30.85 8.18 -7.15
C SER A 243 31.80 8.80 -6.12
N THR A 244 32.56 7.94 -5.44
CA THR A 244 33.51 8.21 -4.36
C THR A 244 34.65 9.19 -4.69
N GLU A 245 34.69 9.79 -5.89
CA GLU A 245 35.82 10.63 -6.35
C GLU A 245 35.53 12.12 -6.54
N ARG A 246 34.29 12.61 -6.39
CA ARG A 246 34.02 14.06 -6.47
C ARG A 246 33.76 14.68 -5.11
N LYS A 247 34.85 15.05 -4.42
CA LYS A 247 34.82 16.12 -3.41
C LYS A 247 34.44 17.42 -4.12
N ALA A 248 33.14 17.69 -4.28
CA ALA A 248 32.66 18.98 -4.74
C ALA A 248 32.93 20.01 -3.63
N ALA A 249 34.05 20.71 -3.76
CA ALA A 249 34.35 21.90 -3.00
C ALA A 249 33.40 23.01 -3.44
N PHE A 250 32.39 23.32 -2.62
CA PHE A 250 31.63 24.55 -2.79
C PHE A 250 32.23 25.63 -1.90
N VAL A 251 32.97 26.52 -2.56
CA VAL A 251 33.63 27.69 -1.99
C VAL A 251 32.56 28.66 -1.47
N THR A 252 32.60 28.92 -0.17
CA THR A 252 31.99 30.11 0.43
C THR A 252 33.05 31.23 0.48
N PRO A 253 32.78 32.46 0.03
CA PRO A 253 33.65 33.58 0.33
C PRO A 253 33.41 34.05 1.78
N TYR A 254 34.34 33.70 2.69
CA TYR A 254 34.83 34.43 3.87
C TYR A 254 34.00 35.67 4.35
N LYS A 255 33.56 35.80 5.62
CA LYS A 255 34.39 35.97 6.83
C LYS A 255 33.57 35.83 8.13
N LYS A 256 34.09 34.98 9.03
CA LYS A 256 34.33 35.15 10.49
C LYS A 256 33.25 35.81 11.38
N TYR A 257 32.63 34.98 12.21
CA TYR A 257 32.57 35.24 13.66
C TYR A 257 33.09 34.01 14.40
N VAL A 258 34.26 34.18 15.02
CA VAL A 258 34.70 33.36 16.16
C VAL A 258 33.89 33.84 17.35
N THR A 259 33.08 32.98 17.96
CA THR A 259 32.59 33.19 19.32
C THR A 259 32.69 31.87 20.08
N SER A 260 33.77 31.79 20.86
CA SER A 260 33.87 31.18 22.19
C SER A 260 33.10 29.86 22.41
N GLY A 261 33.77 28.74 22.13
CA GLY A 261 33.50 27.48 22.79
C GLY A 261 34.28 27.40 24.10
N SER A 262 33.58 27.59 25.22
CA SER A 262 34.06 27.29 26.56
C SER A 262 34.32 25.78 26.66
N TYR A 263 35.60 25.38 26.75
CA TYR A 263 35.96 24.04 27.18
C TYR A 263 36.61 24.11 28.56
N THR A 264 35.81 23.71 29.55
CA THR A 264 36.27 23.34 30.88
C THR A 264 37.16 22.09 30.75
N LEU A 265 38.44 22.21 31.10
CA LEU A 265 39.28 21.07 31.44
C LEU A 265 39.74 21.26 32.89
N MET A 266 39.16 20.44 33.78
CA MET A 266 39.75 20.10 35.06
C MET A 266 40.90 19.11 34.84
N VAL A 267 41.90 19.17 35.74
CA VAL A 267 42.74 18.09 36.32
C VAL A 267 44.10 18.73 36.69
N SER A 268 44.36 18.96 37.98
CA SER A 268 45.33 18.22 38.83
C SER A 268 46.74 18.19 38.21
N THR A 269 47.81 18.74 38.80
CA THR A 269 48.29 18.67 40.19
C THR A 269 49.38 19.73 40.35
#